data_AF-A0A2V6E2Z7-F1
#
_entry.id   AF-A0A2V6E2Z7-F1
#
_cell.length_a   1.000
_cell.length_b   1.000
_cell.length_c   1.000
_cell.angle_alpha   90.00
_cell.angle_beta   90.00
_cell.angle_gamma   90.00
#
_symmetry.space_group_name_H-M   'P 1'
#
loop_
_entity.id
_entity.type
_entity.pdbx_description
1 polymer ?
#
loop_
_entity_poly.entity_id
_entity_poly.type
_entity_poly.pdbx_seq_one_letter_code
_entity_poly.pdbx_strand_id
1 'polypeptide(L)' 'MPELSKKDKLRLLEIMLESRHADLREQNLNRQGKGHFHVSGMGHEALAAISVQMEPDDYIVPFYGA' A
#
# COMPACT_ATOMS: atom_id res chain seq x y z
N MET A 1 -9.08 11.03 -18.26
CA MET A 1 -9.59 10.85 -16.88
C MET A 1 -9.79 12.22 -16.28
N PRO A 2 -10.87 12.44 -15.51
CA PRO A 2 -11.04 13.69 -14.77
C PRO A 2 -9.87 13.89 -13.81
N GLU A 3 -9.51 15.14 -13.55
CA GLU A 3 -8.47 15.47 -12.57
C GLU A 3 -8.92 15.02 -11.16
N LEU A 4 -8.03 14.39 -10.41
CA LEU A 4 -8.28 14.04 -9.00
C LEU A 4 -8.50 15.31 -8.15
N SER A 5 -9.50 15.27 -7.27
CA SER A 5 -9.70 16.36 -6.33
C SER A 5 -8.53 16.45 -5.33
N LYS A 6 -8.36 17.59 -4.68
CA LYS A 6 -7.37 17.75 -3.59
C LYS A 6 -7.58 16.71 -2.48
N LYS A 7 -8.84 16.36 -2.19
CA LYS A 7 -9.20 15.37 -1.17
C LYS A 7 -8.75 13.97 -1.58
N ASP A 8 -8.95 13.60 -2.84
CA ASP A 8 -8.55 12.28 -3.34
C ASP A 8 -7.03 12.15 -3.41
N LYS A 9 -6.33 13.22 -3.84
CA LYS A 9 -4.86 13.28 -3.82
C LYS A 9 -4.32 13.11 -2.40
N LEU A 10 -4.92 13.77 -1.42
CA LEU A 10 -4.53 13.65 -0.01
C LEU A 10 -4.79 12.22 0.50
N ARG A 11 -5.96 11.66 0.21
CA ARG A 11 -6.32 10.30 0.63
C ARG A 11 -5.35 9.25 0.07
N LEU A 12 -5.00 9.36 -1.21
CA LEU A 12 -4.00 8.49 -1.84
C LEU A 12 -2.64 8.62 -1.18
N LEU A 13 -2.20 9.85 -0.88
CA LEU A 13 -0.94 10.10 -0.18
C LEU A 13 -0.92 9.45 1.21
N GLU A 14 -2.01 9.58 1.97
CA GLU A 14 -2.15 8.96 3.29
C GLU A 14 -2.01 7.43 3.21
N ILE A 15 -2.68 6.80 2.24
CA ILE A 15 -2.59 5.34 2.05
C ILE A 15 -1.15 4.93 1.71
N MET A 16 -0.48 5.67 0.81
CA MET A 16 0.92 5.38 0.46
C MET A 16 1.86 5.52 1.66
N LEU A 17 1.68 6.56 2.48
CA LEU A 17 2.49 6.76 3.68
C LEU A 17 2.21 5.68 4.73
N GLU A 18 0.95 5.31 4.93
CA GLU A 18 0.57 4.25 5.86
C GLU A 18 1.18 2.91 5.45
N SER A 19 1.10 2.54 4.17
CA SER A 19 1.76 1.36 3.61
C SER A 19 3.27 1.37 3.88
N ARG A 20 3.95 2.50 3.62
CA ARG A 20 5.39 2.63 3.86
C ARG A 20 5.73 2.50 5.36
N HIS A 21 4.94 3.11 6.23
CA HIS A 21 5.17 3.05 7.67
C HIS A 21 4.94 1.65 8.25
N ALA A 22 3.94 0.91 7.75
CA ALA A 22 3.71 -0.48 8.11
C ALA A 22 4.90 -1.36 7.70
N ASP A 23 5.36 -1.22 6.45
CA ASP A 23 6.50 -1.97 5.91
C ASP A 23 7.77 -1.77 6.76
N LEU A 24 8.12 -0.51 7.08
CA LEU A 24 9.27 -0.19 7.93
C LEU A 24 9.15 -0.78 9.34
N ARG A 25 7.94 -0.83 9.92
CA ARG A 25 7.72 -1.44 11.24
C ARG A 25 7.91 -2.95 11.18
N GLU A 26 7.35 -3.62 10.18
CA GLU A 26 7.52 -5.05 9.99
C GLU A 26 8.98 -5.41 9.73
N GLN A 27 9.66 -4.66 8.88
CA GLN A 27 11.09 -4.83 8.63
C GLN A 27 11.91 -4.72 9.93
N ASN A 28 11.60 -3.73 10.77
CA ASN A 28 12.28 -3.56 12.06
C ASN A 28 11.99 -4.70 13.05
N LEU A 29 10.76 -5.21 13.10
CA LEU A 29 10.41 -6.35 13.94
C LEU A 29 11.10 -7.63 13.46
N ASN A 30 11.15 -7.84 12.14
CA ASN A 30 11.81 -8.99 11.55
C ASN A 30 13.32 -8.98 11.85
N ARG A 31 13.98 -7.82 11.76
CA ARG A 31 15.39 -7.63 12.16
C ARG A 31 15.67 -7.91 13.64
N GLN A 32 14.65 -7.78 14.50
CA GLN A 32 14.74 -8.12 15.93
C GLN A 32 14.44 -9.60 16.22
N GLY A 33 14.21 -10.43 15.20
CA GLY A 33 13.76 -11.82 15.37
C GLY A 33 12.33 -11.95 15.90
N LYS A 34 11.55 -10.86 15.84
CA LYS A 34 10.13 -10.83 16.27
C LYS A 34 9.16 -11.09 15.11
N GLY A 35 9.68 -11.40 13.92
CA GLY A 35 8.93 -11.83 12.74
C GLY A 35 9.56 -13.09 12.16
N HIS A 36 8.76 -13.90 11.48
CA HIS A 36 9.24 -15.12 10.81
C HIS A 36 9.77 -14.83 9.40
N PHE A 37 9.10 -13.95 8.66
CA PHE A 37 9.49 -13.46 7.35
C PHE A 37 8.83 -12.09 7.10
N HIS A 38 9.37 -11.32 6.17
CA HIS A 38 8.78 -10.06 5.73
C HIS A 38 9.06 -9.88 4.23
N VAL A 39 8.00 -9.60 3.46
CA VAL A 39 8.10 -9.26 2.04
C VAL A 39 7.72 -7.79 1.92
N SER A 40 8.64 -7.01 1.39
CA SER A 40 8.48 -5.57 1.35
C SER A 40 7.64 -5.12 0.14
N GLY A 41 6.72 -4.20 0.36
CA GLY A 41 5.98 -3.47 -0.68
C GLY A 41 6.65 -2.15 -1.10
N MET A 42 7.86 -1.87 -0.59
CA MET A 42 8.56 -0.62 -0.84
C MET A 42 8.74 -0.35 -2.34
N GLY A 43 8.21 0.79 -2.81
CA GLY A 43 8.28 1.24 -4.20
C GLY A 43 7.00 0.95 -4.99
N HIS A 44 6.09 0.16 -4.42
CA HIS A 44 4.82 -0.20 -5.04
C HIS A 44 3.60 0.47 -4.38
N GLU A 45 3.79 1.44 -3.47
CA GLU A 45 2.69 2.06 -2.73
C GLU A 45 1.63 2.70 -3.62
N ALA A 46 2.04 3.21 -4.78
CA ALA A 46 1.14 3.84 -5.75
C ALA A 46 0.11 2.86 -6.34
N LEU A 47 0.30 1.54 -6.19
CA LEU A 47 -0.71 0.53 -6.55
C LEU A 47 -2.01 0.70 -5.75
N ALA A 48 -1.99 1.42 -4.63
CA ALA A 48 -3.20 1.86 -3.94
C ALA A 48 -4.19 2.62 -4.86
N ALA A 49 -3.71 3.27 -5.92
CA ALA A 49 -4.56 3.95 -6.91
C ALA A 49 -5.44 2.98 -7.71
N ILE A 50 -5.09 1.69 -7.78
CA ILE A 50 -5.94 0.65 -8.38
C ILE A 50 -7.18 0.49 -7.49
N SER A 51 -7.00 0.33 -6.18
CA SER A 51 -8.12 0.14 -5.23
C SER A 51 -9.13 1.31 -5.22
N VAL A 52 -8.68 2.53 -5.51
CA VAL A 52 -9.54 3.72 -5.59
C VAL A 52 -10.41 3.72 -6.86
N GLN A 53 -10.03 2.97 -7.88
CA GLN A 53 -10.74 2.88 -9.16
C GLN A 53 -11.61 1.62 -9.28
N MET A 54 -11.52 0.71 -8.31
CA MET A 54 -12.31 -0.51 -8.28
C MET A 54 -13.74 -0.24 -7.80
N GLU A 55 -14.68 -1.00 -8.34
CA GLU A 55 -16.05 -1.12 -7.83
C GLU A 55 -16.13 -2.25 -6.78
N PRO A 56 -17.16 -2.25 -5.91
CA PRO A 56 -17.28 -3.25 -4.84
C PRO A 56 -17.25 -4.72 -5.30
N ASP A 57 -17.67 -5.00 -6.53
CA ASP A 57 -17.75 -6.35 -7.09
C ASP A 57 -16.52 -6.71 -7.95
N ASP A 58 -15.56 -5.79 -8.09
CA ASP A 58 -14.32 -6.07 -8.81
C ASP A 58 -13.39 -6.98 -8.01
N TYR A 59 -12.81 -7.97 -8.69
CA TYR A 59 -11.82 -8.87 -8.10
C TYR A 59 -10.40 -8.34 -8.30
N ILE A 60 -9.60 -8.40 -7.24
CA ILE A 60 -8.14 -8.22 -7.30
C ILE A 60 -7.45 -9.55 -7.00
N VAL A 61 -6.44 -9.89 -7.81
CA VAL A 61 -5.59 -11.08 -7.60
C VAL A 61 -4.17 -10.58 -7.34
N PRO A 62 -3.84 -10.17 -6.10
CA PRO A 62 -2.55 -9.57 -5.79
C PRO A 62 -1.44 -10.62 -5.74
N PHE A 63 -0.20 -10.16 -5.90
CA PHE A 63 1.00 -10.95 -5.68
C PHE A 63 1.78 -10.36 -4.52
N TYR A 64 2.57 -11.15 -3.81
CA TYR A 64 3.34 -10.64 -2.67
C TYR A 64 4.23 -9.46 -3.08
N GLY A 65 4.05 -8.31 -2.40
CA GLY A 65 4.76 -7.06 -2.69
C GLY A 65 4.05 -6.12 -3.68
N ALA A 66 2.85 -6.47 -4.15
CA ALA A 66 1.99 -5.68 -5.03
C ALA A 66 0.54 -5.62 -4.53
#